data_AF-A0A444ZZF4-F1
#
_entry.id   AF-A0A444ZZF4-F1
#
_cell.length_a   1.000
_cell.length_b   1.000
_cell.length_c   1.000
_cell.angle_alpha   90.00
_cell.angle_beta   90.00
_cell.angle_gamma   90.00
#
_symmetry.space_group_name_H-M   'P 1'
#
loop_
_entity.id
_entity.type
_entity.pdbx_description
1 polymer ?
#
loop_
_entity_poly.entity_id
_entity_poly.type
_entity_poly.pdbx_seq_one_letter_code
_entity_poly.pdbx_strand_id
1 'polypeptide(L)'
;MRKKHKPSTSNTTAMKRMMMNPYEYHHDLERTASATLITDNLIVGSQPHKPEDINHLKKESVTYILNLQQDKDVEYWGIDLKSIKKRCHELDV
;
A
#
# COMPACT_ATOMS: atom_id res chain seq x y z
N MET A 1 -26.88 19.93 38.11
CA MET A 1 -25.65 20.04 37.29
C MET A 1 -25.54 18.80 36.39
N ARG A 2 -25.68 18.94 35.06
CA ARG A 2 -25.50 17.81 34.12
C ARG A 2 -23.99 17.59 33.90
N LYS A 3 -23.48 16.42 34.26
CA LYS A 3 -22.11 16.01 33.91
C LYS A 3 -22.01 15.98 32.37
N LYS A 4 -21.17 16.84 31.78
CA LYS A 4 -20.82 16.75 30.36
C LYS A 4 -20.08 15.43 30.16
N HIS A 5 -20.66 14.52 29.37
CA HIS A 5 -19.99 13.29 28.97
C HIS A 5 -18.80 13.70 28.09
N LYS A 6 -17.57 13.55 28.58
CA LYS A 6 -16.38 13.64 27.73
C LYS A 6 -16.38 12.38 26.85
N PRO A 7 -16.36 12.49 25.51
CA PRO A 7 -16.21 11.31 24.67
C PRO A 7 -14.92 10.60 25.09
N SER A 8 -15.02 9.32 25.40
CA SER A 8 -13.87 8.49 25.72
C SER A 8 -12.93 8.50 24.51
N THR A 9 -11.71 8.99 24.69
CA THR A 9 -10.68 9.10 23.65
C THR A 9 -10.06 7.75 23.30
N SER A 10 -10.86 6.70 23.13
CA SER A 10 -10.40 5.43 22.57
C SER A 10 -10.42 5.52 21.04
N ASN A 11 -9.55 6.37 20.48
CA ASN A 11 -9.16 6.33 19.07
C ASN A 11 -8.26 5.10 18.83
N THR A 12 -8.75 3.92 19.15
CA THR A 12 -8.04 2.66 18.88
C THR A 12 -7.99 2.46 17.37
N THR A 13 -6.82 2.12 16.83
CA THR A 13 -6.61 1.76 15.40
C THR A 13 -7.66 0.77 14.90
N ALA A 14 -8.14 -0.11 15.78
CA ALA A 14 -9.23 -1.04 15.51
C ALA A 14 -10.57 -0.35 15.17
N MET A 15 -10.96 0.71 15.91
CA MET A 15 -12.20 1.46 15.63
C MET A 15 -12.07 2.27 14.34
N LYS A 16 -10.90 2.86 14.08
CA LYS A 16 -10.64 3.52 12.79
C LYS A 16 -10.75 2.53 11.64
N ARG A 17 -10.11 1.35 11.73
CA ARG A 17 -10.21 0.28 10.73
C ARG A 17 -11.65 -0.17 10.46
N MET A 18 -12.49 -0.27 11.48
CA MET A 18 -13.89 -0.70 11.35
C MET A 18 -14.82 0.33 10.69
N MET A 19 -14.44 1.61 10.66
CA MET A 19 -15.26 2.71 10.10
C MET A 19 -14.71 3.27 8.79
N MET A 20 -13.71 2.63 8.19
CA MET A 20 -13.10 3.14 6.96
C MET A 20 -14.02 2.95 5.77
N ASN A 21 -13.98 3.90 4.83
CA ASN A 21 -14.60 3.72 3.54
C ASN A 21 -13.89 2.55 2.81
N PRO A 22 -14.62 1.53 2.34
CA PRO A 22 -14.04 0.35 1.70
C PRO A 22 -13.30 0.64 0.38
N TYR A 23 -13.53 1.80 -0.24
CA TYR A 23 -12.89 2.22 -1.48
C TYR A 23 -11.82 3.31 -1.29
N GLU A 24 -11.52 3.67 -0.04
CA GLU A 24 -10.49 4.64 0.28
C GLU A 24 -9.14 3.93 0.45
N TYR A 25 -8.07 4.54 -0.08
CA TYR A 25 -6.73 4.01 0.04
C TYR A 25 -6.11 4.42 1.39
N HIS A 26 -5.75 3.44 2.21
CA HIS A 26 -5.25 3.64 3.56
C HIS A 26 -3.74 3.42 3.64
N HIS A 27 -2.97 4.30 2.98
CA HIS A 27 -1.51 4.21 2.86
C HIS A 27 -0.78 3.97 4.20
N ASP A 28 -1.19 4.63 5.29
CA ASP A 28 -0.52 4.53 6.60
C ASP A 28 -0.85 3.24 7.36
N LEU A 29 -1.90 2.53 6.96
CA LEU A 29 -2.33 1.27 7.59
C LEU A 29 -1.83 0.04 6.85
N GLU A 30 -1.48 0.19 5.58
CA GLU A 30 -0.90 -0.83 4.72
C GLU A 30 0.64 -0.77 4.84
N ARG A 31 1.27 -1.79 5.43
CA ARG A 31 2.74 -1.86 5.61
C ARG A 31 3.48 -2.37 4.36
N THR A 32 2.72 -2.81 3.37
CA THR A 32 3.09 -3.39 2.08
C THR A 32 1.98 -3.05 1.09
N ALA A 33 2.28 -3.04 -0.20
CA ALA A 33 1.27 -2.91 -1.25
C ALA A 33 0.14 -3.93 -1.05
N SER A 34 -1.12 -3.48 -1.14
CA SER A 34 -2.28 -4.35 -1.22
C SER A 34 -2.34 -4.93 -2.63
N ALA A 35 -2.50 -6.25 -2.76
CA ALA A 35 -2.50 -6.96 -4.03
C ALA A 35 -3.65 -7.99 -4.05
N THR A 36 -4.39 -8.04 -5.15
CA THR A 36 -5.45 -9.03 -5.40
C THR A 36 -5.15 -9.77 -6.69
N LEU A 37 -5.13 -11.11 -6.62
CA LEU A 37 -5.03 -11.96 -7.79
C LEU A 37 -6.38 -11.92 -8.55
N ILE A 38 -6.35 -11.45 -9.79
CA ILE A 38 -7.53 -11.35 -10.66
C ILE A 38 -7.64 -12.59 -11.55
N THR A 39 -6.51 -13.00 -12.13
CA THR A 39 -6.33 -14.23 -12.90
C THR A 39 -4.96 -14.81 -12.58
N ASP A 40 -4.69 -16.06 -12.97
CA ASP A 40 -3.41 -16.74 -12.70
C ASP A 40 -2.16 -15.97 -13.18
N ASN A 41 -2.34 -15.02 -14.10
CA ASN A 41 -1.28 -14.19 -14.68
C ASN A 41 -1.46 -12.68 -14.43
N LEU A 42 -2.41 -12.25 -13.60
CA LEU A 42 -2.67 -10.83 -13.34
C LEU A 42 -2.97 -10.56 -11.87
N ILE A 43 -2.10 -9.76 -11.26
CA ILE A 43 -2.30 -9.16 -9.94
C ILE A 43 -2.57 -7.68 -10.12
N VAL A 44 -3.60 -7.17 -9.45
CA VAL A 44 -3.90 -5.74 -9.37
C VAL A 44 -3.76 -5.28 -7.94
N GLY A 45 -3.05 -4.17 -7.72
CA GLY A 45 -2.71 -3.71 -6.38
C GLY A 45 -2.29 -2.26 -6.29
N SER A 46 -2.02 -1.81 -5.07
CA SER A 46 -1.44 -0.50 -4.78
C SER A 46 0.08 -0.48 -5.04
N GLN A 47 0.67 0.71 -4.94
CA GLN A 47 2.09 0.91 -5.27
C GLN A 47 3.01 0.18 -4.27
N PRO A 48 4.15 -0.40 -4.71
CA PRO A 48 5.24 -0.79 -3.81
C PRO A 48 5.77 0.44 -3.05
N HIS A 49 5.98 0.32 -1.74
CA HIS A 49 6.47 1.43 -0.90
C HIS A 49 8.00 1.42 -0.77
N LYS A 50 8.60 0.22 -0.78
CA LYS A 50 10.04 0.00 -0.54
C LYS A 50 10.58 -1.17 -1.36
N PRO A 51 11.90 -1.26 -1.60
CA PRO A 51 12.51 -2.35 -2.38
C PRO A 51 12.13 -3.75 -1.89
N GLU A 52 11.89 -3.92 -0.59
CA GLU A 52 11.51 -5.19 -0.01
C GLU A 52 10.16 -5.72 -0.52
N ASP A 53 9.27 -4.84 -0.98
CA ASP A 53 8.00 -5.23 -1.55
C ASP A 53 8.20 -5.95 -2.91
N ILE A 54 9.27 -5.62 -3.64
CA ILE A 54 9.64 -6.33 -4.89
C ILE A 54 10.09 -7.76 -4.58
N ASN A 55 10.77 -7.98 -3.45
CA ASN A 55 11.11 -9.33 -3.01
C ASN A 55 9.86 -10.17 -2.73
N HIS A 56 8.82 -9.54 -2.18
CA HIS A 56 7.56 -10.20 -1.91
C HIS A 56 6.84 -10.56 -3.21
N LEU A 57 6.73 -9.62 -4.15
CA LEU A 57 6.13 -9.87 -5.47
C LEU A 57 6.87 -10.97 -6.26
N LYS A 58 8.21 -11.02 -6.19
CA LYS A 58 8.98 -12.11 -6.81
C LYS A 58 8.62 -13.48 -6.23
N LYS A 59 8.38 -13.57 -4.92
CA LYS A 59 7.94 -14.82 -4.27
C LYS A 59 6.54 -15.24 -4.74
N GLU A 60 5.71 -14.27 -5.12
CA GLU A 60 4.41 -14.50 -5.77
C GLU A 60 4.52 -14.75 -7.27
N SER A 61 5.74 -14.97 -7.78
CA SER A 61 6.01 -15.27 -9.20
C SER A 61 5.67 -14.13 -10.16
N VAL A 62 5.61 -12.89 -9.67
CA VAL A 62 5.54 -11.69 -10.53
C VAL A 62 6.85 -11.56 -11.32
N THR A 63 6.72 -11.39 -12.64
CA THR A 63 7.84 -11.20 -13.57
C THR A 63 7.82 -9.86 -14.30
N TYR A 64 6.73 -9.09 -14.16
CA TYR A 64 6.58 -7.77 -14.76
C TYR A 64 5.74 -6.88 -13.85
N ILE A 65 6.14 -5.61 -13.72
CA ILE A 65 5.38 -4.59 -13.01
C ILE A 65 5.04 -3.45 -13.97
N LEU A 66 3.74 -3.17 -14.14
CA LEU A 66 3.24 -2.01 -14.89
C LEU A 66 2.80 -0.93 -13.91
N ASN A 67 3.61 0.13 -13.76
CA ASN A 67 3.25 1.30 -12.98
C ASN A 67 2.47 2.30 -13.84
N LEU A 68 1.26 2.66 -13.41
CA LEU A 68 0.36 3.60 -14.09
C LEU A 68 0.36 5.01 -13.50
N GLN A 69 1.18 5.28 -12.48
CA GLN A 69 1.25 6.55 -11.79
C GLN A 69 1.93 7.65 -12.61
N GLN A 70 1.53 8.89 -12.37
CA GLN A 70 2.25 10.07 -12.84
C GLN A 70 3.36 10.43 -11.84
N ASP A 71 4.37 11.18 -12.27
CA ASP A 71 5.49 11.61 -11.42
C ASP A 71 5.01 12.33 -10.15
N LYS A 72 3.97 13.16 -10.26
CA LYS A 72 3.37 13.87 -9.11
C LYS A 72 2.78 12.94 -8.05
N ASP A 73 2.32 11.74 -8.43
CA ASP A 73 1.72 10.79 -7.50
C ASP A 73 2.85 10.10 -6.69
N VAL A 74 3.95 9.78 -7.36
CA VAL A 74 5.17 9.23 -6.74
C VAL A 74 5.77 10.22 -5.74
N GLU A 75 5.85 11.50 -6.12
CA GLU A 75 6.34 12.58 -5.25
C GLU A 75 5.42 12.80 -4.05
N TYR A 76 4.10 12.84 -4.26
CA TYR A 76 3.12 13.02 -3.20
C TYR A 76 3.26 11.97 -2.09
N TRP A 77 3.49 10.71 -2.46
CA TRP A 77 3.68 9.61 -1.51
C TRP A 77 5.12 9.46 -1.01
N GLY A 78 6.07 10.26 -1.51
CA GLY A 78 7.47 10.20 -1.09
C GLY A 78 8.17 8.88 -1.46
N ILE A 79 7.75 8.23 -2.55
CA ILE A 79 8.30 6.93 -2.96
C ILE A 79 9.65 7.11 -3.67
N ASP A 80 10.68 6.40 -3.20
CA ASP A 80 11.96 6.29 -3.92
C ASP A 80 11.85 5.30 -5.09
N LEU A 81 11.25 5.79 -6.19
CA LEU A 81 11.04 4.98 -7.39
C LEU A 81 12.36 4.49 -8.01
N LYS A 82 13.48 5.19 -7.81
CA LYS A 82 14.79 4.76 -8.33
C LYS A 82 15.26 3.49 -7.63
N SER A 83 15.14 3.44 -6.31
CA SER A 83 15.49 2.24 -5.53
C SER A 83 14.56 1.07 -5.84
N ILE A 84 13.26 1.33 -6.07
CA ILE A 84 12.31 0.30 -6.55
C ILE A 84 12.74 -0.29 -7.88
N LYS A 85 12.97 0.56 -8.91
CA LYS A 85 13.39 0.11 -10.24
C LYS A 85 14.70 -0.67 -10.21
N LYS A 86 15.67 -0.20 -9.43
CA LYS A 86 16.94 -0.90 -9.22
C LYS A 86 16.70 -2.32 -8.70
N ARG A 87 15.80 -2.48 -7.72
CA ARG A 87 15.49 -3.78 -7.15
C ARG A 87 14.77 -4.72 -8.13
N CYS A 88 13.90 -4.20 -8.99
CA CYS A 88 13.31 -4.97 -10.08
C CYS A 88 14.39 -5.56 -10.99
N HIS A 89 15.34 -4.74 -11.43
CA HIS A 89 16.46 -5.20 -12.26
C HIS A 89 17.35 -6.25 -11.56
N GLU A 90 17.60 -6.11 -10.26
CA GLU A 90 18.39 -7.09 -9.49
C GLU A 90 17.68 -8.46 -9.37
N LEU A 91 16.36 -8.49 -9.44
CA LEU A 91 15.54 -9.70 -9.28
C LEU A 91 14.95 -10.24 -10.60
N ASP A 92 15.25 -9.59 -11.72
CA ASP A 92 14.70 -9.93 -13.04
C ASP A 92 13.15 -9.93 -12.99
N VAL A 93 12.59 -8.77 -12.60
CA VAL A 93 11.16 -8.40 -12.55
C VAL A 93 10.93 -7.13 -13.38
#